data_AF-A0A371BU58-F1
#
_entry.id   AF-A0A371BU58-F1
#
_cell.length_a   1.000
_cell.length_b   1.000
_cell.length_c   1.000
_cell.angle_alpha   90.00
_cell.angle_beta   90.00
_cell.angle_gamma   90.00
#
_symmetry.space_group_name_H-M   'P 1'
#
loop_
_entity.id
_entity.type
_entity.pdbx_description
1 polymer ?
#
loop_
_entity_poly.entity_id
_entity_poly.type
_entity_poly.pdbx_seq_one_letter_code
_entity_poly.pdbx_strand_id
1 'polypeptide(L)'
;MDWQGWALFGLLATAALTVVLIAAQMAGLTRLDLPLVLGTMVTPDPDRARVVGFFIHLVVGQVFALGYAATFALLGRATWWIGALLGLLHVAVALTVILPLLPGVHPRMASTRAGPGTAAVLEPPGLLGLNYGIQTPAVAVVAHLVYGALLGLLWRAL
;
A
#
# COMPACT_ATOMS: atom_id res chain seq x y z
N MET A 1 -1.33 -0.51 29.09
CA MET A 1 -1.10 -0.73 27.64
C MET A 1 -1.83 0.37 26.90
N ASP A 2 -1.14 1.18 26.11
CA ASP A 2 -1.74 2.31 25.38
C ASP A 2 -2.46 1.85 24.11
N TRP A 3 -3.63 1.24 24.27
CA TRP A 3 -4.40 0.72 23.15
C TRP A 3 -4.76 1.79 22.09
N GLN A 4 -4.89 3.05 22.49
CA GLN A 4 -5.24 4.15 21.58
C GLN A 4 -4.07 4.49 20.67
N GLY A 5 -2.87 4.63 21.23
CA GLY A 5 -1.68 4.87 20.46
C GLY A 5 -1.38 3.73 19.47
N TRP A 6 -1.52 2.48 19.92
CA TRP A 6 -1.38 1.29 19.05
C TRP A 6 -2.42 1.20 17.94
N ALA A 7 -3.63 1.74 18.14
CA ALA A 7 -4.63 1.82 17.08
C ALA A 7 -4.35 2.97 16.10
N LEU A 8 -3.91 4.13 16.61
CA LEU A 8 -3.78 5.35 15.80
C LEU A 8 -2.50 5.39 14.97
N PHE A 9 -1.39 4.81 15.43
CA PHE A 9 -0.10 5.00 14.77
C PHE A 9 -0.07 4.45 13.33
N GLY A 10 -0.60 3.24 13.13
CA GLY A 10 -0.68 2.62 11.81
C GLY A 10 -1.71 3.31 10.94
N LEU A 11 -2.92 3.57 11.48
CA LEU A 11 -3.98 4.28 10.76
C LEU A 11 -3.53 5.65 10.24
N LEU A 12 -2.85 6.46 11.06
CA LEU A 12 -2.36 7.78 10.66
C LEU A 12 -1.29 7.69 9.58
N ALA A 13 -0.33 6.78 9.73
CA ALA A 13 0.71 6.58 8.73
C ALA A 13 0.12 6.09 7.39
N THR A 14 -0.82 5.15 7.44
CA THR A 14 -1.48 4.62 6.24
C THR A 14 -2.38 5.67 5.59
N ALA A 15 -3.09 6.48 6.37
CA ALA A 15 -3.87 7.60 5.83
C ALA A 15 -2.97 8.59 5.09
N ALA A 16 -1.83 8.96 5.65
CA ALA A 16 -0.86 9.84 5.00
C ALA A 16 -0.30 9.23 3.70
N LEU A 17 0.08 7.95 3.72
CA LEU A 17 0.47 7.22 2.50
C LEU A 17 -0.65 7.25 1.46
N THR A 18 -1.89 7.02 1.87
CA THR A 18 -3.05 6.99 0.97
C THR A 18 -3.28 8.35 0.33
N VAL A 19 -3.12 9.44 1.10
CA VAL A 19 -3.18 10.81 0.57
C VAL A 19 -2.11 11.03 -0.50
N VAL A 20 -0.87 10.58 -0.27
CA VAL A 20 0.21 10.70 -1.27
C VAL A 20 -0.16 9.95 -2.56
N LEU A 21 -0.68 8.73 -2.44
CA LEU A 21 -1.07 7.92 -3.60
C LEU A 21 -2.23 8.55 -4.37
N ILE A 22 -3.29 8.97 -3.69
CA ILE A 22 -4.44 9.62 -4.32
C ILE A 22 -4.02 10.95 -4.98
N ALA A 23 -3.20 11.75 -4.30
CA ALA A 23 -2.69 12.99 -4.87
C ALA A 23 -1.86 12.75 -6.13
N ALA A 24 -0.97 11.75 -6.11
CA ALA A 24 -0.17 11.37 -7.28
C ALA A 24 -1.04 10.85 -8.44
N GLN A 25 -2.11 10.11 -8.13
CA GLN A 25 -3.07 9.65 -9.11
C GLN A 25 -3.86 10.82 -9.73
N MET A 26 -4.39 11.72 -8.91
CA MET A 26 -5.11 12.92 -9.36
C MET A 26 -4.21 13.87 -10.18
N ALA A 27 -2.91 13.91 -9.87
CA ALA A 27 -1.91 14.64 -10.64
C ALA A 27 -1.49 13.93 -11.95
N GLY A 28 -2.03 12.73 -12.23
CA GLY A 28 -1.73 11.97 -13.45
C GLY A 28 -0.37 11.28 -13.46
N LEU A 29 0.32 11.19 -12.31
CA LEU A 29 1.64 10.55 -12.20
C LEU A 29 1.53 9.02 -12.26
N THR A 30 0.42 8.47 -11.77
CA THR A 30 0.13 7.03 -11.83
C THR A 30 -1.36 6.82 -12.08
N ARG A 31 -1.70 5.74 -12.78
CA ARG A 31 -3.08 5.25 -12.91
C ARG A 31 -3.45 4.28 -11.79
N LEU A 32 -2.48 3.90 -10.94
CA LEU A 32 -2.70 2.93 -9.88
C LEU A 32 -3.62 3.52 -8.82
N ASP A 33 -4.80 2.91 -8.68
CA ASP A 33 -5.78 3.21 -7.64
C ASP A 33 -5.78 2.06 -6.62
N LEU A 34 -4.94 2.14 -5.58
CA LEU A 34 -4.88 1.06 -4.59
C LEU A 34 -6.23 0.80 -3.89
N PRO A 35 -7.01 1.82 -3.49
CA PRO A 35 -8.36 1.60 -2.99
C PRO A 35 -9.25 0.85 -3.99
N LEU A 36 -9.27 1.21 -5.26
CA LEU A 36 -10.03 0.47 -6.26
C LEU A 36 -9.54 -0.98 -6.41
N VAL A 37 -8.21 -1.18 -6.51
CA VAL A 37 -7.62 -2.54 -6.61
C VAL A 37 -8.07 -3.38 -5.41
N LEU A 38 -7.93 -2.88 -4.19
CA LEU A 38 -8.32 -3.66 -3.01
C LEU A 38 -9.82 -3.90 -2.91
N GLY A 39 -10.64 -2.89 -3.20
CA GLY A 39 -12.09 -2.98 -3.09
C GLY A 39 -12.76 -3.83 -4.17
N THR A 40 -12.15 -3.91 -5.35
CA THR A 40 -12.66 -4.77 -6.43
C THR A 40 -12.45 -6.25 -6.17
N MET A 41 -11.77 -6.64 -5.09
CA MET A 41 -11.87 -8.01 -4.56
C MET A 41 -13.26 -8.31 -4.00
N VAL A 42 -13.96 -7.29 -3.47
CA VAL A 42 -15.21 -7.45 -2.72
C VAL A 42 -16.43 -7.06 -3.58
N THR A 43 -16.37 -5.94 -4.30
CA THR A 43 -17.51 -5.40 -5.05
C THR A 43 -17.13 -5.07 -6.49
N PRO A 44 -17.99 -5.35 -7.50
CA PRO A 44 -17.74 -4.97 -8.89
C PRO A 44 -17.96 -3.48 -9.17
N ASP A 45 -18.79 -2.81 -8.35
CA ASP A 45 -19.08 -1.38 -8.49
C ASP A 45 -17.82 -0.55 -8.13
N PRO A 46 -17.26 0.24 -9.08
CA PRO A 46 -16.00 0.97 -8.85
C PRO A 46 -16.07 2.02 -7.74
N ASP A 47 -17.21 2.69 -7.58
CA ASP A 47 -17.36 3.76 -6.59
C ASP A 47 -17.45 3.18 -5.18
N ARG A 48 -18.21 2.09 -5.01
CA ARG A 48 -18.22 1.32 -3.76
C ARG A 48 -16.88 0.65 -3.51
N ALA A 49 -16.21 0.16 -4.54
CA ALA A 49 -14.90 -0.48 -4.42
C ALA A 49 -13.88 0.49 -3.82
N ARG A 50 -13.80 1.75 -4.27
CA ARG A 50 -12.86 2.72 -3.68
C ARG A 50 -13.09 2.93 -2.19
N VAL A 51 -14.35 3.02 -1.75
CA VAL A 51 -14.68 3.19 -0.33
C VAL A 51 -14.31 1.94 0.47
N VAL A 52 -14.73 0.76 0.01
CA VAL A 52 -14.42 -0.51 0.70
C VAL A 52 -12.91 -0.75 0.74
N GLY A 53 -12.24 -0.55 -0.38
CA GLY A 53 -10.81 -0.74 -0.50
C GLY A 53 -9.99 0.28 0.28
N PHE A 54 -10.48 1.50 0.49
CA PHE A 54 -9.87 2.46 1.41
C PHE A 54 -9.81 1.88 2.84
N PHE A 55 -10.91 1.32 3.36
CA PHE A 55 -10.91 0.69 4.68
C PHE A 55 -10.06 -0.57 4.73
N ILE A 56 -10.09 -1.41 3.69
CA ILE A 56 -9.18 -2.56 3.57
C ILE A 56 -7.72 -2.09 3.62
N HIS A 57 -7.40 -1.01 2.91
CA HIS A 57 -6.05 -0.44 2.89
C HIS A 57 -5.60 0.01 4.27
N LEU A 58 -6.48 0.67 5.05
CA LEU A 58 -6.20 1.03 6.44
C LEU A 58 -5.90 -0.19 7.32
N VAL A 59 -6.69 -1.27 7.19
CA VAL A 59 -6.45 -2.51 7.95
C VAL A 59 -5.13 -3.17 7.55
N VAL A 60 -4.87 -3.29 6.25
CA VAL A 60 -3.61 -3.86 5.73
C VAL A 60 -2.41 -3.03 6.18
N GLY A 61 -2.53 -1.70 6.10
CA GLY A 61 -1.54 -0.78 6.60
C GLY A 61 -1.27 -0.98 8.10
N GLN A 62 -2.32 -1.08 8.91
CA GLN A 62 -2.17 -1.37 10.34
C GLN A 62 -1.43 -2.70 10.59
N VAL A 63 -1.70 -3.76 9.82
CA VAL A 63 -0.97 -5.03 9.92
C VAL A 63 0.52 -4.84 9.62
N PHE A 64 0.87 -4.10 8.57
CA PHE A 64 2.27 -3.77 8.28
C PHE A 64 2.89 -2.91 9.39
N ALA A 65 2.15 -1.97 9.96
CA ALA A 65 2.62 -1.11 11.05
C ALA A 65 3.06 -1.93 12.28
N LEU A 66 2.36 -3.04 12.58
CA LEU A 66 2.76 -3.96 13.65
C LEU A 66 4.12 -4.64 13.38
N GLY A 67 4.43 -4.95 12.11
CA GLY A 67 5.75 -5.45 11.73
C GLY A 67 6.87 -4.41 11.94
N TYR A 68 6.59 -3.14 11.67
CA TYR A 68 7.51 -2.04 11.95
C TYR A 68 7.73 -1.88 13.46
N ALA A 69 6.65 -1.88 14.23
CA ALA A 69 6.69 -1.85 15.69
C ALA A 69 7.55 -2.99 16.27
N ALA A 70 7.37 -4.22 15.78
CA ALA A 70 8.19 -5.36 16.19
C ALA A 70 9.68 -5.14 15.86
N THR A 71 9.97 -4.60 14.68
CA THR A 71 11.35 -4.29 14.27
C THR A 71 11.97 -3.20 15.16
N PHE A 72 11.22 -2.13 15.47
CA PHE A 72 11.68 -1.08 16.38
C PHE A 72 11.93 -1.61 17.79
N ALA A 73 11.06 -2.49 18.29
CA ALA A 73 11.23 -3.15 19.58
C ALA A 73 12.50 -4.02 19.62
N LEU A 74 12.74 -4.81 18.57
CA LEU A 74 13.96 -5.65 18.46
C LEU A 74 15.24 -4.81 18.37
N LEU A 75 15.19 -3.67 17.69
CA LEU A 75 16.34 -2.78 17.57
C LEU A 75 16.57 -1.92 18.82
N GLY A 76 15.58 -1.80 19.70
CA GLY A 76 15.60 -0.86 20.84
C GLY A 76 15.63 0.61 20.42
N ARG A 77 15.30 0.91 19.15
CA ARG A 77 15.36 2.25 18.57
C ARG A 77 14.31 2.43 17.48
N ALA A 78 13.62 3.56 17.52
CA ALA A 78 12.77 4.03 16.43
C ALA A 78 13.14 5.47 16.08
N THR A 79 13.46 5.69 14.81
CA THR A 79 13.70 7.03 14.27
C THR A 79 13.03 7.12 12.89
N TRP A 80 12.74 8.34 12.44
CA TRP A 80 12.14 8.57 11.14
C TRP A 80 12.95 7.95 10.00
N TRP A 81 14.29 7.98 10.07
CA TRP A 81 15.14 7.45 9.00
C TRP A 81 15.21 5.92 9.02
N ILE A 82 15.19 5.27 10.20
CA ILE A 82 15.08 3.81 10.29
C ILE A 82 13.73 3.39 9.72
N GLY A 83 12.67 4.09 10.11
CA GLY A 83 11.34 3.88 9.55
C GLY A 83 11.30 4.04 8.04
N ALA A 84 11.94 5.08 7.48
CA ALA A 84 12.04 5.30 6.04
C ALA A 84 12.82 4.16 5.33
N LEU A 85 13.92 3.66 5.91
CA LEU A 85 14.64 2.50 5.38
C LEU A 85 13.78 1.23 5.37
N LEU A 86 12.99 1.00 6.42
CA LEU A 86 12.00 -0.07 6.44
C LEU A 86 10.90 0.18 5.38
N GLY A 87 10.53 1.44 5.15
CA GLY A 87 9.67 1.90 4.05
C GLY A 87 10.20 1.46 2.68
N LEU A 88 11.50 1.66 2.45
CA LEU A 88 12.16 1.26 1.22
C LEU A 88 12.18 -0.27 1.05
N LEU A 89 12.45 -1.02 2.12
CA LEU A 89 12.37 -2.48 2.11
C LEU A 89 10.93 -2.94 1.82
N HIS A 90 9.96 -2.34 2.48
CA HIS A 90 8.54 -2.66 2.32
C HIS A 90 8.08 -2.44 0.87
N VAL A 91 8.38 -1.28 0.28
CA VAL A 91 8.00 -1.04 -1.13
C VAL A 91 8.77 -1.93 -2.10
N ALA A 92 10.03 -2.27 -1.81
CA ALA A 92 10.78 -3.22 -2.64
C ALA A 92 10.09 -4.59 -2.65
N VAL A 93 9.70 -5.10 -1.49
CA VAL A 93 8.92 -6.36 -1.38
C VAL A 93 7.55 -6.22 -2.05
N ALA A 94 6.86 -5.09 -1.85
CA ALA A 94 5.56 -4.85 -2.46
C ALA A 94 5.63 -4.89 -3.99
N LEU A 95 6.59 -4.18 -4.59
CA LEU A 95 6.74 -4.07 -6.04
C LEU A 95 7.32 -5.33 -6.72
N THR A 96 8.15 -6.10 -6.02
CA THR A 96 8.86 -7.25 -6.60
C THR A 96 8.29 -8.61 -6.23
N VAL A 97 7.53 -8.71 -5.13
CA VAL A 97 6.96 -9.98 -4.64
C VAL A 97 5.43 -9.90 -4.60
N ILE A 98 4.85 -8.90 -3.95
CA ILE A 98 3.40 -8.86 -3.72
C ILE A 98 2.65 -8.56 -5.02
N LEU A 99 3.03 -7.48 -5.74
CA LEU A 99 2.36 -7.09 -6.98
C LEU A 99 2.34 -8.21 -8.05
N PRO A 100 3.45 -8.93 -8.32
CA PRO A 100 3.43 -10.03 -9.29
C PRO A 100 2.51 -11.20 -8.90
N LEU A 101 2.19 -11.36 -7.61
CA LEU A 101 1.29 -12.41 -7.13
C LEU A 101 -0.19 -12.02 -7.19
N LEU A 102 -0.51 -10.71 -7.26
CA LEU A 102 -1.89 -10.22 -7.27
C LEU A 102 -2.76 -10.84 -8.37
N PRO A 103 -2.30 -10.99 -9.64
CA PRO A 103 -3.12 -11.63 -10.67
C PRO A 103 -3.53 -13.08 -10.37
N GLY A 104 -2.82 -13.77 -9.47
CA GLY A 104 -3.12 -15.14 -9.08
C GLY A 104 -4.23 -15.26 -8.03
N VAL A 105 -4.51 -14.20 -7.28
CA VAL A 105 -5.50 -14.20 -6.18
C VAL A 105 -6.64 -13.20 -6.41
N HIS A 106 -6.42 -12.20 -7.26
CA HIS A 106 -7.36 -11.11 -7.44
C HIS A 106 -8.43 -11.47 -8.50
N PRO A 107 -9.72 -11.58 -8.14
CA PRO A 107 -10.76 -12.14 -9.01
C PRO A 107 -11.05 -11.31 -10.27
N ARG A 108 -10.69 -10.02 -10.26
CA ARG A 108 -10.98 -9.05 -11.32
C ARG A 108 -9.73 -8.47 -12.00
N MET A 109 -8.56 -9.06 -11.75
CA MET A 109 -7.29 -8.63 -12.36
C MET A 109 -6.91 -9.57 -13.49
N ALA A 110 -6.56 -9.01 -14.63
CA ALA A 110 -6.06 -9.79 -15.75
C ALA A 110 -4.69 -10.39 -15.40
N SER A 111 -4.37 -11.52 -16.02
CA SER A 111 -3.05 -12.15 -15.97
C SER A 111 -2.50 -12.32 -17.38
N THR A 112 -1.20 -12.57 -17.53
CA THR A 112 -0.58 -12.81 -18.84
C THR A 112 -1.06 -14.10 -19.52
N ARG A 113 -1.80 -14.94 -18.81
CA ARG A 113 -2.37 -16.21 -19.29
C ARG A 113 -3.88 -16.11 -19.56
N ALA A 114 -4.48 -14.95 -19.29
CA ALA A 114 -5.91 -14.69 -19.44
C ALA A 114 -6.33 -14.73 -20.91
N GLY A 115 -7.40 -15.46 -21.22
CA GLY A 115 -8.00 -15.51 -22.56
C GLY A 115 -9.10 -14.47 -22.79
N PRO A 116 -9.71 -14.38 -23.99
CA PRO A 116 -10.70 -13.36 -24.34
C PRO A 116 -11.99 -13.33 -23.49
N GLY A 117 -12.24 -14.36 -22.68
CA GLY A 117 -13.45 -14.50 -21.86
C GLY A 117 -13.33 -14.02 -20.41
N THR A 118 -12.26 -13.30 -20.03
CA THR A 118 -12.12 -12.87 -18.62
C THR A 118 -13.00 -11.68 -18.29
N ALA A 119 -13.60 -11.68 -17.10
CA ALA A 119 -14.27 -10.52 -16.50
C ALA A 119 -13.28 -9.53 -15.84
N ALA A 120 -12.02 -9.52 -16.27
CA ALA A 120 -10.99 -8.67 -15.71
C ALA A 120 -11.25 -7.21 -16.09
N VAL A 121 -11.20 -6.33 -15.10
CA VAL A 121 -11.32 -4.87 -15.27
C VAL A 121 -10.05 -4.13 -14.82
N LEU A 122 -9.12 -4.84 -14.19
CA LEU A 122 -7.80 -4.34 -13.83
C LEU A 122 -6.71 -4.98 -14.69
N GLU A 123 -5.77 -4.18 -15.14
CA GLU A 123 -4.54 -4.66 -15.78
C GLU A 123 -3.63 -5.37 -14.76
N PRO A 124 -2.84 -6.38 -15.17
CA PRO A 124 -1.77 -6.87 -14.31
C PRO A 124 -0.79 -5.71 -14.04
N PRO A 125 -0.19 -5.61 -12.85
CA PRO A 125 0.68 -4.49 -12.50
C PRO A 125 1.93 -4.37 -13.38
N GLY A 126 2.37 -5.47 -13.99
CA GLY A 126 3.65 -5.50 -14.71
C GLY A 126 4.84 -5.39 -13.76
N LEU A 127 6.05 -5.35 -14.32
CA LEU A 127 7.27 -5.19 -13.53
C LEU A 127 7.20 -3.86 -12.75
N LEU A 128 7.34 -3.91 -11.43
CA LEU A 128 7.32 -2.74 -10.54
C LEU A 128 6.05 -1.85 -10.64
N GLY A 129 4.94 -2.36 -11.17
CA GLY A 129 3.73 -1.55 -11.36
C GLY A 129 3.75 -0.67 -12.62
N LEU A 130 4.70 -0.88 -13.54
CA LEU A 130 4.89 -0.04 -14.73
C LEU A 130 3.70 -0.01 -15.68
N ASN A 131 2.83 -1.03 -15.67
CA ASN A 131 1.63 -0.99 -16.50
C ASN A 131 0.73 0.18 -16.08
N TYR A 132 0.68 0.51 -14.80
CA TYR A 132 -0.07 1.66 -14.28
C TYR A 132 0.63 3.02 -14.50
N GLY A 133 1.77 3.07 -15.19
CA GLY A 133 2.48 4.30 -15.53
C GLY A 133 3.95 4.29 -15.10
N ILE A 134 4.81 4.96 -15.87
CA ILE A 134 6.27 4.92 -15.66
C ILE A 134 6.72 5.53 -14.33
N GLN A 135 5.94 6.44 -13.75
CA GLN A 135 6.26 7.06 -12.46
C GLN A 135 5.69 6.27 -11.26
N THR A 136 4.88 5.23 -11.50
CA THR A 136 4.27 4.39 -10.44
C THR A 136 5.31 3.86 -9.45
N PRO A 137 6.49 3.35 -9.85
CA PRO A 137 7.50 2.89 -8.90
C PRO A 137 7.99 4.03 -7.99
N ALA A 138 8.24 5.22 -8.55
CA ALA A 138 8.72 6.37 -7.79
C ALA A 138 7.65 6.88 -6.81
N VAL A 139 6.39 6.95 -7.26
CA VAL A 139 5.24 7.30 -6.40
C VAL A 139 5.12 6.32 -5.24
N ALA A 140 5.18 5.01 -5.52
CA ALA A 140 5.13 3.98 -4.50
C ALA A 140 6.27 4.15 -3.48
N VAL A 141 7.50 4.41 -3.95
CA VAL A 141 8.65 4.64 -3.07
C VAL A 141 8.42 5.85 -2.17
N VAL A 142 8.03 6.99 -2.72
CA VAL A 142 7.76 8.20 -1.91
C VAL A 142 6.67 7.93 -0.87
N ALA A 143 5.58 7.29 -1.26
CA ALA A 143 4.47 7.00 -0.36
C ALA A 143 4.91 6.10 0.81
N HIS A 144 5.75 5.09 0.56
CA HIS A 144 6.26 4.19 1.60
C HIS A 144 7.37 4.81 2.45
N LEU A 145 8.18 5.73 1.90
CA LEU A 145 9.11 6.52 2.71
C LEU A 145 8.35 7.40 3.72
N VAL A 146 7.27 8.05 3.28
CA VAL A 146 6.38 8.83 4.16
C VAL A 146 5.77 7.94 5.24
N TYR A 147 5.20 6.80 4.85
CA TYR A 147 4.64 5.82 5.77
C TYR A 147 5.65 5.39 6.85
N GLY A 148 6.82 4.93 6.43
CA GLY A 148 7.85 4.45 7.32
C GLY A 148 8.39 5.56 8.24
N ALA A 149 8.64 6.75 7.70
CA ALA A 149 9.10 7.88 8.49
C ALA A 149 8.09 8.28 9.57
N LEU A 150 6.80 8.32 9.24
CA LEU A 150 5.75 8.60 10.21
C LEU A 150 5.67 7.54 11.30
N LEU A 151 5.76 6.25 10.96
CA LEU A 151 5.80 5.19 11.97
C LEU A 151 7.00 5.33 12.92
N GLY A 152 8.18 5.66 12.38
CA GLY A 152 9.38 5.89 13.18
C GLY A 152 9.28 7.11 14.11
N LEU A 153 8.51 8.14 13.72
CA LEU A 153 8.22 9.31 14.56
C LEU A 153 7.15 8.99 15.61
N LEU A 154 6.04 8.38 15.19
CA LEU A 154 4.88 8.08 16.04
C LEU A 154 5.21 7.04 17.10
N TRP A 155 6.05 6.03 16.79
CA TRP A 155 6.49 5.06 17.78
C TRP A 155 7.19 5.69 18.98
N ARG A 156 7.94 6.79 18.79
CA ARG A 156 8.58 7.50 19.91
C ARG A 156 7.58 8.18 20.83
N ALA A 157 6.35 8.37 20.38
CA ALA A 157 5.26 8.98 21.15
C ALA A 157 4.37 7.93 21.85
N LEU A 158 4.62 6.63 21.63
CA LEU A 158 3.91 5.50 22.23
C LEU A 158 4.61 4.95 23.48
#